data_AF-A0A554UWX0-F1
#
_entry.id   AF-A0A554UWX0-F1
#
_cell.length_a   1.000
_cell.length_b   1.000
_cell.length_c   1.000
_cell.angle_alpha   90.00
_cell.angle_beta   90.00
_cell.angle_gamma   90.00
#
_symmetry.space_group_name_H-M   'P 1'
#
loop_
_entity.id
_entity.type
_entity.pdbx_description
1 polymer ?
#
loop_
_entity_poly.entity_id
_entity_poly.type
_entity_poly.pdbx_seq_one_letter_code
_entity_poly.pdbx_strand_id
1 'polypeptide(L)'
;MVEVSRPTSRWEGEDETVFLAQLRDIVSHPAVVEVLECLAAGPVRFFAVVQILGKSPIAVARALRVLDAAGVVERETPIQLTSFGFTVASQLQRFATWDALYAGGVDEL
;
A
#
# COMPACT_ATOMS: atom_id res chain seq x y z
N MET A 1 14.51 -4.26 -28.86
CA MET A 1 14.18 -3.59 -27.59
C MET A 1 12.68 -3.70 -27.46
N VAL A 2 12.19 -4.64 -26.64
CA VAL A 2 10.75 -4.89 -26.51
C VAL A 2 10.27 -4.03 -25.35
N GLU A 3 9.57 -2.95 -25.66
CA GLU A 3 8.77 -2.23 -24.66
C GLU A 3 7.68 -3.19 -24.19
N VAL A 4 7.86 -3.74 -23.00
CA VAL A 4 6.78 -4.42 -22.29
C VAL A 4 5.88 -3.30 -21.78
N SER A 5 4.82 -2.99 -22.54
CA SER A 5 3.70 -2.20 -22.04
C SER A 5 3.13 -2.92 -20.82
N ARG A 6 3.56 -2.52 -19.63
CA ARG A 6 2.90 -2.91 -18.38
C ARG A 6 1.48 -2.34 -18.44
N PRO A 7 0.45 -3.10 -18.05
CA PRO A 7 -0.92 -2.61 -18.10
C PRO A 7 -1.03 -1.35 -17.24
N THR A 8 -1.21 -0.21 -17.89
CA THR A 8 -1.70 1.01 -17.26
C THR A 8 -3.07 0.70 -16.68
N SER A 9 -3.12 0.71 -15.35
CA SER A 9 -4.31 0.64 -14.52
C SER A 9 -5.20 -0.60 -14.71
N ARG A 10 -4.92 -1.65 -13.92
CA ARG A 10 -5.90 -2.71 -13.61
C ARG A 10 -7.25 -2.16 -13.08
N TRP A 11 -7.29 -0.90 -12.70
CA TRP A 11 -8.35 -0.25 -11.93
C TRP A 11 -9.14 0.80 -12.72
N GLU A 12 -8.77 1.07 -13.98
CA GLU A 12 -9.48 2.03 -14.84
C GLU A 12 -10.77 1.38 -15.37
N GLY A 13 -11.92 1.79 -14.81
CA GLY A 13 -13.25 1.37 -15.27
C GLY A 13 -13.85 0.17 -14.52
N GLU A 14 -13.24 -0.30 -13.43
CA GLU A 14 -13.87 -1.29 -12.54
C GLU A 14 -14.97 -0.64 -11.69
N ASP A 15 -16.05 -1.39 -11.45
CA ASP A 15 -17.11 -1.04 -10.50
C ASP A 15 -16.51 -0.70 -9.12
N GLU A 16 -16.91 0.41 -8.52
CA GLU A 16 -16.40 0.89 -7.23
C GLU A 16 -16.49 -0.18 -6.13
N THR A 17 -17.50 -1.05 -6.19
CA THR A 17 -17.66 -2.16 -5.24
C THR A 17 -16.59 -3.24 -5.39
N VAL A 18 -16.17 -3.52 -6.62
CA VAL A 18 -15.08 -4.45 -6.93
C VAL A 18 -13.75 -3.86 -6.50
N PHE A 19 -13.54 -2.56 -6.75
CA PHE A 19 -12.36 -1.84 -6.29
C PHE A 19 -12.20 -1.92 -4.76
N LEU A 20 -13.26 -1.61 -4.01
CA LEU A 20 -13.24 -1.65 -2.55
C LEU A 20 -13.02 -3.06 -2.00
N ALA A 21 -13.60 -4.09 -2.63
CA ALA A 21 -13.38 -5.47 -2.22
C ALA A 21 -11.93 -5.91 -2.40
N GLN A 22 -11.30 -5.55 -3.53
CA GLN A 22 -9.89 -5.85 -3.77
C GLN A 22 -8.97 -5.05 -2.83
N LEU A 23 -9.27 -3.77 -2.58
CA LEU A 23 -8.52 -2.96 -1.61
C LEU A 23 -8.61 -3.56 -0.20
N ARG A 24 -9.80 -3.99 0.22
CA ARG A 24 -10.01 -4.67 1.51
C ARG A 24 -9.18 -5.95 1.61
N ASP A 25 -9.13 -6.75 0.55
CA ASP A 25 -8.32 -7.95 0.52
C ASP A 25 -6.83 -7.62 0.69
N ILE A 26 -6.32 -6.63 -0.04
CA ILE A 26 -4.93 -6.17 0.05
C ILE A 26 -4.57 -5.73 1.48
N VAL A 27 -5.36 -4.85 2.09
CA VAL A 27 -5.03 -4.32 3.43
C VAL A 27 -5.26 -5.32 4.56
N SER A 28 -6.00 -6.41 4.31
CA SER A 28 -6.17 -7.50 5.28
C SER A 28 -4.91 -8.37 5.43
N HIS A 29 -3.96 -8.27 4.50
CA HIS A 29 -2.73 -9.04 4.56
C HIS A 29 -1.77 -8.48 5.63
N PRO A 30 -1.15 -9.36 6.45
CA PRO A 30 -0.21 -8.93 7.47
C PRO A 30 0.95 -8.10 6.91
N ALA A 31 1.34 -7.05 7.62
CA ALA A 31 2.45 -6.15 7.28
C ALA A 31 2.21 -5.25 6.05
N VAL A 32 1.09 -5.37 5.33
CA VAL A 32 0.86 -4.59 4.09
C VAL A 32 0.69 -3.11 4.39
N VAL A 33 -0.11 -2.76 5.39
CA VAL A 33 -0.35 -1.35 5.75
C VAL A 33 0.94 -0.68 6.19
N GLU A 34 1.72 -1.32 7.06
CA GLU A 34 2.98 -0.72 7.55
C GLU A 34 4.04 -0.60 6.44
N VAL A 35 4.09 -1.55 5.50
CA VAL A 35 4.96 -1.46 4.33
C VAL A 35 4.50 -0.34 3.38
N LEU A 36 3.19 -0.21 3.17
CA LEU A 36 2.61 0.85 2.35
C LEU A 36 2.93 2.24 2.91
N GLU A 37 2.74 2.44 4.22
CA GLU A 37 3.10 3.68 4.92
C GLU A 37 4.60 3.98 4.84
N CYS A 38 5.45 2.97 5.03
CA CYS A 38 6.90 3.11 4.91
C CYS A 38 7.31 3.59 3.50
N LEU A 39 6.66 3.08 2.46
CA LEU A 39 6.94 3.47 1.07
C LEU A 39 6.29 4.80 0.68
N ALA A 40 5.21 5.20 1.35
CA ALA A 40 4.60 6.51 1.17
C ALA A 40 5.52 7.65 1.65
N ALA A 41 6.42 7.37 2.60
CA ALA A 41 7.46 8.30 3.04
C ALA A 41 8.61 8.48 2.02
N GLY A 42 8.72 7.59 1.04
CA GLY A 42 9.67 7.69 -0.08
C GLY A 42 10.22 6.34 -0.55
N PRO A 43 11.07 6.34 -1.59
CA PRO A 43 11.71 5.12 -2.09
C PRO A 43 12.70 4.53 -1.07
N VAL A 44 12.60 3.23 -0.78
CA VAL A 44 13.41 2.57 0.26
C VAL A 44 13.95 1.22 -0.24
N ARG A 45 15.15 0.83 0.22
CA ARG A 45 15.70 -0.51 -0.04
C ARG A 45 15.02 -1.56 0.83
N PHE A 46 14.88 -2.79 0.33
CA PHE A 46 14.24 -3.89 1.06
C PHE A 46 14.71 -4.05 2.52
N PHE A 47 16.03 -4.12 2.75
CA PHE A 47 16.56 -4.29 4.11
C PHE A 47 16.32 -3.09 5.02
N ALA A 48 16.21 -1.88 4.46
CA ALA A 48 15.83 -0.71 5.25
C ALA A 48 14.36 -0.80 5.69
N VAL A 49 13.45 -1.29 4.83
CA VAL A 49 12.04 -1.55 5.23
C VAL A 49 11.97 -2.56 6.38
N VAL A 50 12.75 -3.66 6.28
CA VAL A 50 12.85 -4.67 7.36
C VAL A 50 13.31 -4.04 8.68
N GLN A 51 14.33 -3.18 8.64
CA GLN A 51 14.87 -2.51 9.82
C GLN A 51 13.89 -1.48 10.41
N ILE A 52 13.29 -0.65 9.57
CA ILE A 52 12.33 0.39 9.97
C ILE A 52 11.12 -0.24 10.66
N LEU A 53 10.59 -1.31 10.09
CA LEU A 53 9.37 -1.95 10.60
C LEU A 53 9.63 -2.98 11.72
N GLY A 54 10.88 -3.37 11.95
CA GLY A 54 11.23 -4.44 12.91
C GLY A 54 10.58 -5.79 12.60
N LYS A 55 10.17 -6.02 11.35
CA LYS A 55 9.46 -7.24 10.91
C LYS A 55 10.43 -8.24 10.30
N SER A 56 10.06 -9.52 10.27
CA SER A 56 10.87 -10.53 9.59
C SER A 56 10.99 -10.23 8.08
N PRO A 57 12.13 -10.55 7.44
CA PRO A 57 12.28 -10.41 5.98
C PRO A 57 11.19 -11.15 5.19
N ILE A 58 10.71 -12.29 5.70
CA ILE A 58 9.65 -13.08 5.06
C ILE A 58 8.32 -12.32 5.08
N ALA A 59 7.97 -11.66 6.19
CA ALA A 59 6.75 -10.88 6.28
C ALA A 59 6.77 -9.69 5.32
N VAL A 60 7.87 -8.94 5.28
CA VAL A 60 8.05 -7.81 4.35
C VAL A 60 8.01 -8.29 2.89
N ALA A 61 8.67 -9.40 2.58
CA ALA A 61 8.66 -9.96 1.22
C ALA A 61 7.25 -10.42 0.79
N ARG A 62 6.45 -10.98 1.69
CA ARG A 62 5.05 -11.35 1.40
C ARG A 62 4.19 -10.11 1.14
N ALA A 63 4.28 -9.10 2.01
CA ALA A 63 3.57 -7.84 1.83
C ALA A 63 3.92 -7.17 0.49
N LEU A 64 5.21 -7.08 0.15
CA LEU A 64 5.66 -6.52 -1.13
C LEU A 64 5.17 -7.32 -2.34
N ARG A 65 5.05 -8.65 -2.24
CA ARG A 65 4.47 -9.47 -3.32
C ARG A 65 2.98 -9.18 -3.51
N VAL A 66 2.23 -9.00 -2.43
CA VAL A 66 0.80 -8.63 -2.49
C VAL A 66 0.64 -7.27 -3.16
N LEU A 67 1.43 -6.28 -2.72
CA LEU A 67 1.41 -4.92 -3.29
C LEU A 67 1.83 -4.90 -4.78
N ASP A 68 2.83 -5.69 -5.16
CA ASP A 68 3.32 -5.80 -6.54
C ASP A 68 2.28 -6.47 -7.45
N ALA A 69 1.65 -7.55 -7.00
CA ALA A 69 0.55 -8.20 -7.71
C ALA A 69 -0.68 -7.29 -7.90
N ALA A 70 -0.85 -6.31 -7.02
CA ALA A 70 -1.89 -5.29 -7.10
C ALA A 70 -1.48 -4.04 -7.93
N GLY A 71 -0.23 -3.97 -8.40
CA GLY A 71 0.30 -2.80 -9.13
C GLY A 71 0.51 -1.56 -8.26
N VAL A 72 0.61 -1.74 -6.94
CA VAL A 72 0.77 -0.65 -5.95
C VAL A 72 2.24 -0.21 -5.83
N VAL A 73 3.18 -1.12 -6.07
CA VAL A 73 4.63 -0.85 -5.93
C VAL A 73 5.39 -1.17 -7.20
N GLU A 74 6.50 -0.48 -7.40
CA GLU A 74 7.55 -0.86 -8.32
C GLU A 74 8.67 -1.52 -7.53
N ARG A 75 8.95 -2.81 -7.80
CA ARG A 75 9.98 -3.59 -7.09
C ARG A 75 11.38 -3.40 -7.67
N GLU A 76 11.62 -2.29 -8.34
CA GLU A 76 12.97 -1.87 -8.69
C GLU A 76 13.70 -1.43 -7.42
N THR A 77 15.03 -1.35 -7.44
CA THR A 77 15.78 -0.89 -6.27
C THR A 77 16.23 0.55 -6.53
N PRO A 78 15.74 1.55 -5.77
CA PRO A 78 14.92 1.46 -4.56
C PRO A 78 13.43 1.13 -4.82
N ILE A 79 12.80 0.42 -3.87
CA ILE A 79 11.39 0.06 -3.94
C ILE A 79 10.57 1.32 -3.71
N GLN A 80 9.56 1.56 -4.53
CA GLN A 80 8.71 2.75 -4.45
C GLN A 80 7.25 2.46 -4.78
N LEU A 81 6.35 3.37 -4.41
CA LEU A 81 4.95 3.31 -4.84
C LEU A 81 4.82 3.70 -6.31
N THR A 82 3.89 3.06 -7.01
CA THR A 82 3.40 3.57 -8.29
C THR A 82 2.52 4.80 -8.05
N SER A 83 2.17 5.55 -9.10
CA SER A 83 1.17 6.62 -9.00
C SER A 83 -0.15 6.13 -8.39
N PHE A 84 -0.57 4.92 -8.77
CA PHE A 84 -1.73 4.26 -8.18
C PHE A 84 -1.52 3.96 -6.68
N GLY A 85 -0.34 3.46 -6.30
CA GLY A 85 -0.03 3.20 -4.90
C GLY A 85 -0.04 4.44 -4.02
N PHE A 86 0.41 5.59 -4.53
CA PHE A 86 0.26 6.87 -3.84
C PHE A 86 -1.21 7.25 -3.63
N THR A 87 -2.07 7.02 -4.62
CA THR A 87 -3.52 7.23 -4.46
C THR A 87 -4.09 6.33 -3.37
N VAL A 88 -3.76 5.03 -3.38
CA VAL A 88 -4.21 4.07 -2.37
C VAL A 88 -3.76 4.49 -0.96
N ALA A 89 -2.48 4.79 -0.78
CA ALA A 89 -1.94 5.25 0.50
C ALA A 89 -2.64 6.52 0.99
N SER A 90 -2.89 7.49 0.10
CA SER A 90 -3.58 8.73 0.45
C SER A 90 -5.03 8.50 0.89
N GLN A 91 -5.75 7.59 0.25
CA GLN A 91 -7.12 7.25 0.63
C GLN A 91 -7.16 6.57 2.01
N LEU A 92 -6.26 5.60 2.24
CA LEU A 92 -6.16 4.92 3.54
C LEU A 92 -5.77 5.89 4.66
N GLN A 93 -4.85 6.82 4.41
CA GLN A 93 -4.49 7.87 5.37
C GLN A 93 -5.68 8.76 5.72
N ARG A 94 -6.54 9.10 4.74
CA ARG A 94 -7.77 9.87 5.00
C ARG A 94 -8.74 9.11 5.88
N PHE A 95 -8.90 7.79 5.68
CA PHE A 95 -9.71 6.95 6.55
C PHE A 95 -9.13 6.88 7.97
N ALA A 96 -7.82 6.69 8.12
CA ALA A 96 -7.17 6.68 9.43
C ALA A 96 -7.31 8.02 10.15
N THR A 97 -7.19 9.14 9.44
CA THR A 97 -7.43 10.48 10.00
C THR A 97 -8.89 10.65 10.43
N TRP A 98 -9.84 10.16 9.64
CA TRP A 98 -11.26 10.22 9.99
C TRP A 98 -11.55 9.39 11.23
N ASP A 99 -11.04 8.16 11.29
CA ASP A 99 -11.15 7.30 12.48
C ASP A 99 -10.52 7.96 13.71
N ALA A 100 -9.33 8.55 13.60
CA ALA A 100 -8.70 9.28 14.71
C ALA A 100 -9.54 10.48 15.20
N LEU A 101 -10.16 11.24 14.29
CA LEU A 101 -10.99 12.39 14.63
C LEU A 101 -12.31 11.99 15.34
N TYR A 102 -12.92 10.88 14.93
CA TYR A 102 -14.23 10.46 15.44
C TYR A 102 -14.14 9.43 16.58
N ALA A 103 -13.14 8.55 16.58
CA ALA A 103 -12.84 7.66 17.70
C ALA A 103 -12.26 8.42 18.91
N GLY A 104 -11.58 9.55 18.68
CA GLY A 104 -11.18 10.50 19.72
C GLY A 104 -12.29 11.50 20.11
N GLY A 105 -13.51 11.32 19.58
CA GLY A 105 -14.54 12.35 19.55
C GLY A 105 -15.85 12.01 20.25
N VAL A 106 -15.92 11.06 21.20
CA VAL A 106 -17.02 10.96 22.19
C VAL A 106 -16.57 10.20 23.46
N ASP A 107 -15.51 10.63 24.14
CA ASP A 107 -15.22 10.15 25.51
C ASP A 107 -15.05 11.28 26.55
N GLU A 108 -15.27 12.54 26.17
CA GLU A 108 -15.26 13.70 27.08
C GLU A 108 -16.32 14.76 26.72
N LEU A 109 -17.62 14.40 26.78
CA LEU A 109 -18.72 15.35 26.96
C LEU A 109 -19.69 14.88 28.05
#